data_AF-A0A933IDX1-F1
#
_entry.id   AF-A0A933IDX1-F1
#
_cell.length_a   1.000
_cell.length_b   1.000
_cell.length_c   1.000
_cell.angle_alpha   90.00
_cell.angle_beta   90.00
_cell.angle_gamma   90.00
#
_symmetry.space_group_name_H-M   'P 1'
#
loop_
_entity.id
_entity.type
_entity.pdbx_description
1 polymer ?
#
loop_
_entity_poly.entity_id
_entity_poly.type
_entity_poly.pdbx_seq_one_letter_code
_entity_poly.pdbx_strand_id
1 'polypeptide(L)'
;SLPFPLYESAYREEETSSRDITEELLRFYDHFQVKLSDKEKDYPDHLVVELEFMAFLAKKEADAMGQGKDPAPYRRAPLDSLDSHLDKWVHRLDERLQERIREPFYQGASSFLREFLMNHLSYLHKGATRVIPSTPM
;
A
#
# COMPACT_ATOMS: atom_id res chain seq x y z
N SER A 1 2.40 23.15 -7.21
CA SER A 1 2.52 21.73 -6.84
C SER A 1 3.99 21.43 -6.55
N LEU A 2 4.27 20.47 -5.66
CA LEU A 2 5.63 19.91 -5.54
C LEU A 2 6.03 19.34 -6.91
N PRO A 3 7.32 19.41 -7.30
CA PRO A 3 7.78 18.90 -8.60
C PRO A 3 7.58 17.38 -8.75
N PHE A 4 7.36 16.69 -7.64
CA PHE A 4 7.06 15.27 -7.52
C PHE A 4 5.88 15.13 -6.54
N PRO A 5 4.63 15.10 -7.04
CA PRO A 5 3.50 14.79 -6.18
C PRO A 5 3.72 13.41 -5.56
N LEU A 6 3.33 13.22 -4.29
CA LEU A 6 3.40 11.92 -3.61
C LEU A 6 2.00 11.34 -3.45
N TYR A 7 1.17 11.53 -4.48
CA TYR A 7 -0.23 11.14 -4.49
C TYR A 7 -0.45 10.14 -5.62
N GLU A 8 -1.11 9.01 -5.35
CA GLU A 8 -1.45 8.01 -6.36
C GLU A 8 -2.19 8.63 -7.54
N SER A 9 -3.16 9.50 -7.26
CA SER A 9 -3.99 10.12 -8.29
C SER A 9 -3.18 10.88 -9.34
N ALA A 10 -2.04 11.47 -8.98
CA ALA A 10 -1.17 12.22 -9.90
C ALA A 10 -0.40 11.34 -10.89
N TYR A 11 -0.41 10.02 -10.71
CA TYR A 11 0.27 9.05 -11.57
C TYR A 11 -0.70 8.12 -12.31
N ARG A 12 -1.99 8.15 -11.98
CA ARG A 12 -3.03 7.27 -12.54
C ARG A 12 -4.17 8.02 -13.24
N GLU A 13 -3.97 9.29 -13.58
CA GLU A 13 -4.99 10.17 -14.18
C GLU A 13 -5.62 9.59 -15.46
N GLU A 14 -4.87 8.80 -16.24
CA GLU A 14 -5.36 8.17 -17.48
C GLU A 14 -6.11 6.84 -17.24
N GLU A 15 -6.00 6.25 -16.04
CA GLU A 15 -6.53 4.93 -15.71
C GLU A 15 -7.81 4.98 -14.89
N THR A 16 -7.89 5.93 -13.96
CA THR A 16 -8.98 6.02 -13.00
C THR A 16 -9.10 7.45 -12.48
N SER A 17 -10.29 7.82 -11.99
CA SER A 17 -10.47 9.15 -11.44
C SER A 17 -9.87 9.25 -10.04
N SER A 18 -9.36 10.43 -9.68
CA SER A 18 -8.91 10.73 -8.32
C SER A 18 -9.99 10.48 -7.26
N ARG A 19 -11.26 10.68 -7.65
CA ARG A 19 -12.42 10.38 -6.80
C ARG A 19 -12.54 8.90 -6.51
N ASP A 20 -12.42 8.04 -7.53
CA ASP A 20 -12.56 6.60 -7.36
C ASP A 20 -11.44 6.03 -6.48
N ILE A 21 -10.20 6.48 -6.70
CA ILE A 21 -9.04 6.16 -5.83
C ILE A 21 -9.35 6.54 -4.37
N THR A 22 -9.79 7.78 -4.16
CA THR A 22 -10.10 8.31 -2.83
C THR A 22 -11.20 7.50 -2.14
N GLU A 23 -12.30 7.22 -2.83
CA GLU A 23 -13.42 6.46 -2.28
C GLU A 23 -13.02 5.01 -1.97
N GLU A 24 -12.16 4.39 -2.77
CA GLU A 24 -11.63 3.04 -2.53
C GLU A 24 -10.71 2.98 -1.31
N LEU A 25 -9.74 3.89 -1.21
CA LEU A 25 -8.83 3.97 -0.06
C LEU A 25 -9.58 4.25 1.26
N LEU A 26 -10.54 5.17 1.25
CA LEU A 26 -11.35 5.45 2.43
C LEU A 26 -12.17 4.23 2.87
N ARG A 27 -12.70 3.42 1.93
CA ARG A 27 -13.35 2.15 2.26
C ARG A 27 -12.38 1.14 2.87
N PHE A 28 -11.15 1.04 2.35
CA PHE A 28 -10.12 0.19 2.96
C PHE A 28 -9.84 0.60 4.40
N TYR A 29 -9.58 1.89 4.63
CA TYR A 29 -9.28 2.38 5.98
C TYR A 29 -10.45 2.15 6.94
N ASP A 30 -11.68 2.44 6.51
CA ASP A 30 -12.88 2.22 7.34
C ASP A 30 -13.12 0.74 7.65
N HIS A 31 -12.92 -0.16 6.68
CA HIS A 31 -13.05 -1.61 6.89
C HIS A 31 -12.17 -2.12 8.04
N PHE A 32 -10.95 -1.59 8.15
CA PHE A 32 -10.01 -1.93 9.24
C PHE A 32 -10.12 -1.02 10.46
N GLN A 33 -11.15 -0.16 10.51
CA GLN A 33 -11.41 0.80 11.58
C GLN A 33 -10.23 1.76 11.82
N VAL A 34 -9.48 2.07 10.77
CA VAL A 34 -8.41 3.06 10.78
C VAL A 34 -9.03 4.44 10.81
N LYS A 35 -8.68 5.22 11.83
CA LYS A 35 -9.11 6.61 11.94
C LYS A 35 -8.02 7.51 11.40
N LEU A 36 -8.23 8.00 10.18
CA LEU A 36 -7.42 9.07 9.63
C LEU A 36 -7.64 10.36 10.45
N SER A 37 -6.58 11.11 10.66
CA SER A 37 -6.67 12.50 11.10
C SER A 37 -7.42 13.35 10.07
N ASP A 38 -7.94 14.50 10.48
CA ASP A 38 -8.65 15.37 9.53
C ASP A 38 -7.76 15.82 8.37
N LYS A 39 -6.45 15.96 8.64
CA LYS A 39 -5.45 16.26 7.62
C LYS A 39 -5.34 15.11 6.61
N GLU A 40 -5.20 13.87 7.07
CA GLU A 40 -5.06 12.69 6.18
C GLU A 40 -6.31 12.38 5.38
N LYS A 41 -7.51 12.73 5.87
CA LYS A 41 -8.76 12.60 5.10
C LYS A 41 -8.79 13.47 3.85
N ASP A 42 -8.05 14.58 3.85
CA ASP A 42 -7.94 15.45 2.68
C ASP A 42 -6.96 14.88 1.62
N TYR A 43 -6.18 13.86 1.97
CA TYR A 43 -5.21 13.21 1.08
C TYR A 43 -5.01 11.70 1.37
N PRO A 44 -6.06 10.88 1.28
CA PRO A 44 -5.97 9.46 1.59
C PRO A 44 -5.00 8.72 0.67
N ASP A 45 -4.77 9.23 -0.55
CA ASP A 45 -3.90 8.66 -1.58
C ASP A 45 -2.45 9.15 -1.50
N HIS A 46 -2.07 9.82 -0.41
CA HIS A 46 -0.70 10.23 -0.20
C HIS A 46 0.16 9.03 0.22
N LEU A 47 1.35 8.89 -0.36
CA LEU A 47 2.27 7.76 -0.16
C LEU A 47 2.47 7.39 1.32
N VAL A 48 2.64 8.38 2.18
CA VAL A 48 2.83 8.16 3.63
C VAL A 48 1.61 7.49 4.26
N VAL A 49 0.40 7.90 3.88
CA VAL A 49 -0.86 7.35 4.42
C VAL A 49 -1.02 5.89 4.01
N GLU A 50 -0.78 5.59 2.73
CA GLU A 50 -0.79 4.20 2.23
C GLU A 50 0.27 3.33 2.92
N LEU A 51 1.49 3.83 3.12
CA LEU A 51 2.56 3.08 3.81
C LEU A 51 2.30 2.89 5.31
N GLU A 52 1.74 3.89 5.98
CA GLU A 52 1.31 3.78 7.38
C GLU A 52 0.20 2.75 7.53
N PHE A 53 -0.71 2.66 6.56
CA PHE A 53 -1.72 1.61 6.53
C PHE A 53 -1.11 0.21 6.38
N MET A 54 -0.11 0.03 5.51
CA MET A 54 0.63 -1.23 5.39
C MET A 54 1.32 -1.62 6.71
N ALA A 55 1.95 -0.66 7.39
CA ALA A 55 2.57 -0.88 8.70
C ALA A 55 1.52 -1.23 9.79
N PHE A 56 0.35 -0.59 9.75
CA PHE A 56 -0.77 -0.90 10.63
C PHE A 56 -1.26 -2.34 10.45
N LEU A 57 -1.43 -2.81 9.20
CA LEU A 57 -1.85 -4.18 8.90
C LEU A 57 -0.86 -5.21 9.44
N ALA A 58 0.44 -4.99 9.22
CA ALA A 58 1.50 -5.87 9.76
C ALA A 58 1.47 -5.94 11.30
N LYS A 59 1.24 -4.80 11.96
CA LYS A 59 1.10 -4.76 13.42
C LYS A 59 -0.15 -5.53 13.89
N LYS A 60 -1.28 -5.36 13.21
CA LYS A 60 -2.53 -6.06 13.54
C LYS A 60 -2.41 -7.56 13.36
N GLU A 61 -1.68 -8.01 12.34
CA GLU A 61 -1.35 -9.43 12.16
C GLU A 61 -0.58 -9.97 13.38
N ALA A 62 0.50 -9.29 13.78
CA ALA A 62 1.32 -9.70 14.91
C ALA A 62 0.52 -9.72 16.23
N ASP A 63 -0.30 -8.70 16.47
CA ASP A 63 -1.18 -8.62 17.64
C ASP A 63 -2.21 -9.75 17.67
N ALA A 64 -2.83 -10.08 16.52
CA ALA A 64 -3.78 -11.18 16.41
C ALA A 64 -3.09 -12.52 16.73
N MET A 65 -1.92 -12.77 16.16
CA MET A 65 -1.13 -13.97 16.45
C MET A 65 -0.77 -14.08 17.95
N GLY A 66 -0.28 -12.99 18.55
CA GLY A 66 0.08 -12.95 19.97
C GLY A 66 -1.11 -13.16 20.92
N GLN A 67 -2.32 -12.83 20.48
CA GLN A 67 -3.56 -13.01 21.24
C GLN A 67 -4.29 -14.32 20.91
N GLY A 68 -3.74 -15.17 20.05
CA GLY A 68 -4.41 -16.40 19.58
C GLY A 68 -5.70 -16.13 18.78
N LYS A 69 -5.81 -14.95 18.16
CA LYS A 69 -6.90 -14.57 17.25
C LYS A 69 -6.52 -14.88 15.80
N ASP A 70 -7.51 -14.92 14.92
CA ASP A 70 -7.28 -15.15 13.48
C ASP A 70 -6.50 -13.98 12.84
N PRO A 71 -5.27 -14.20 12.32
CA PRO A 71 -4.50 -13.18 11.63
C PRO A 71 -4.88 -13.06 10.14
N ALA A 72 -5.69 -13.96 9.60
CA ALA A 72 -5.91 -14.09 8.16
C ALA A 72 -6.47 -12.82 7.48
N PRO A 73 -7.37 -12.02 8.08
CA PRO A 73 -7.80 -10.75 7.48
C PRO A 73 -6.63 -9.78 7.24
N TYR A 74 -5.71 -9.68 8.20
CA TYR A 74 -4.55 -8.79 8.13
C TYR A 74 -3.42 -9.32 7.24
N ARG A 75 -3.48 -10.61 6.85
CA ARG A 75 -2.59 -11.19 5.83
C ARG A 75 -3.09 -10.99 4.41
N ARG A 76 -4.40 -10.95 4.22
CA ARG A 76 -5.01 -10.76 2.89
C ARG A 76 -5.03 -9.28 2.49
N ALA A 77 -5.34 -8.39 3.43
CA ALA A 77 -5.45 -6.97 3.14
C ALA A 77 -4.20 -6.32 2.51
N PRO A 78 -2.96 -6.64 2.95
CA PRO A 78 -1.75 -6.12 2.31
C PRO A 78 -1.65 -6.47 0.83
N LEU A 79 -2.15 -7.66 0.43
CA LEU A 79 -2.16 -8.06 -0.98
C LEU A 79 -3.10 -7.16 -1.77
N ASP A 80 -4.34 -6.98 -1.30
CA ASP A 80 -5.33 -6.15 -1.97
C ASP A 80 -4.89 -4.68 -2.05
N SER A 81 -4.33 -4.13 -0.98
CA SER A 81 -3.83 -2.74 -0.97
C SER A 81 -2.62 -2.54 -1.89
N LEU A 82 -1.69 -3.49 -1.95
CA LEU A 82 -0.58 -3.40 -2.88
C LEU A 82 -1.02 -3.55 -4.33
N ASP A 83 -1.87 -4.55 -4.62
CA ASP A 83 -2.29 -4.89 -5.99
C ASP A 83 -3.29 -3.88 -6.57
N SER A 84 -4.08 -3.18 -5.74
CA SER A 84 -5.01 -2.13 -6.22
C SER A 84 -4.40 -0.72 -6.22
N HIS A 85 -3.45 -0.44 -5.33
CA HIS A 85 -2.92 0.91 -5.10
C HIS A 85 -1.40 1.01 -5.29
N LEU A 86 -0.60 0.88 -4.23
CA LEU A 86 0.85 1.16 -4.23
C LEU A 86 1.64 0.61 -5.43
N ASP A 87 1.40 -0.63 -5.88
CA ASP A 87 2.12 -1.22 -7.03
C ASP A 87 1.80 -0.52 -8.37
N LYS A 88 0.60 0.04 -8.51
CA LYS A 88 0.12 0.73 -9.72
C LYS A 88 0.86 2.02 -10.02
N TRP A 89 1.51 2.63 -9.05
CA TRP A 89 2.01 3.99 -9.23
C TRP A 89 3.42 4.25 -8.71
N VAL A 90 3.91 3.50 -7.71
CA VAL A 90 5.24 3.72 -7.12
C VAL A 90 6.37 3.54 -8.14
N HIS A 91 6.21 2.67 -9.14
CA HIS A 91 7.19 2.53 -10.21
C HIS A 91 7.35 3.82 -11.05
N ARG A 92 6.26 4.54 -11.32
CA ARG A 92 6.27 5.82 -12.05
C ARG A 92 6.87 6.94 -11.21
N LEU A 93 6.63 6.91 -9.89
CA LEU A 93 7.29 7.82 -8.95
C LEU A 93 8.81 7.62 -8.99
N ASP A 94 9.28 6.37 -8.90
CA ASP A 94 10.70 6.02 -9.00
C ASP A 94 11.30 6.50 -10.32
N GLU A 95 10.72 6.13 -11.47
CA GLU A 95 11.17 6.58 -12.79
C GLU A 95 11.34 8.10 -12.87
N ARG A 96 10.32 8.85 -12.43
CA ARG A 96 10.35 10.31 -12.43
C ARG A 96 11.45 10.89 -11.52
N LEU A 97 11.69 10.27 -10.36
CA LEU A 97 12.76 10.66 -9.44
C LEU A 97 14.14 10.36 -10.03
N GLN A 98 14.34 9.20 -10.65
CA GLN A 98 15.61 8.86 -11.31
C GLN A 98 15.95 9.86 -12.43
N GLU A 99 14.97 10.24 -13.23
CA GLU A 99 15.16 11.17 -14.34
C GLU A 99 15.55 12.57 -13.89
N ARG A 100 14.84 13.10 -12.88
CA ARG A 100 14.81 14.54 -12.58
C ARG A 100 15.51 14.95 -11.29
N ILE A 101 15.71 14.03 -10.35
CA ILE A 101 16.47 14.29 -9.12
C ILE A 101 17.92 13.82 -9.33
N ARG A 102 18.87 14.57 -8.75
CA ARG A 102 20.30 14.24 -8.75
C ARG A 102 20.84 13.90 -7.36
N GLU A 103 20.03 14.09 -6.33
CA GLU A 103 20.35 13.74 -4.95
C GLU A 103 20.30 12.21 -4.79
N PRO A 104 21.44 11.53 -4.56
CA PRO A 104 21.48 10.07 -4.53
C PRO A 104 20.60 9.45 -3.44
N PHE A 105 20.38 10.16 -2.33
CA PHE A 105 19.51 9.68 -1.27
C PHE A 105 18.08 9.42 -1.76
N TYR A 106 17.48 10.38 -2.47
CA TYR A 106 16.08 10.25 -2.94
C TYR A 106 15.95 9.23 -4.07
N GLN A 107 16.96 9.12 -4.94
CA GLN A 107 17.02 8.06 -5.95
C GLN A 107 17.11 6.68 -5.31
N GLY A 108 17.98 6.51 -4.31
CA GLY A 108 18.11 5.25 -3.57
C GLY A 108 16.84 4.91 -2.79
N ALA A 109 16.21 5.89 -2.15
CA ALA A 109 14.97 5.70 -1.40
C ALA A 109 13.80 5.25 -2.29
N SER A 110 13.63 5.84 -3.48
CA SER A 110 12.55 5.46 -4.39
C SER A 110 12.78 4.08 -5.00
N SER A 111 14.02 3.75 -5.40
CA SER A 111 14.35 2.44 -5.92
C SER A 111 14.17 1.35 -4.86
N PHE A 112 14.64 1.60 -3.63
CA PHE A 112 14.41 0.70 -2.51
C PHE A 112 12.92 0.49 -2.24
N LEU A 113 12.14 1.57 -2.19
CA LEU A 113 10.70 1.48 -1.95
C LEU A 113 10.01 0.62 -3.02
N ARG A 114 10.28 0.89 -4.30
CA ARG A 114 9.74 0.12 -5.42
C ARG A 114 10.11 -1.36 -5.30
N GLU A 115 11.39 -1.67 -5.15
CA GLU A 115 11.86 -3.05 -5.05
C GLU A 115 11.28 -3.78 -3.84
N PHE A 116 11.19 -3.09 -2.70
CA PHE A 116 10.60 -3.63 -1.48
C PHE A 116 9.12 -4.01 -1.70
N LEU A 117 8.32 -3.11 -2.26
CA LEU A 117 6.89 -3.35 -2.49
C LEU A 117 6.66 -4.46 -3.54
N MET A 118 7.41 -4.46 -4.65
CA MET A 118 7.31 -5.50 -5.67
C MET A 118 7.67 -6.90 -5.11
N ASN A 119 8.73 -6.97 -4.31
CA ASN A 119 9.13 -8.22 -3.66
C ASN A 119 8.10 -8.68 -2.61
N HIS A 120 7.53 -7.74 -1.85
CA HIS A 120 6.50 -8.02 -0.87
C HIS A 120 5.21 -8.53 -1.55
N LEU A 121 4.75 -7.89 -2.62
CA LEU A 121 3.61 -8.34 -3.41
C LEU A 121 3.81 -9.76 -3.95
N SER A 122 5.01 -10.05 -4.46
CA SER A 122 5.39 -11.39 -4.93
C SER A 122 5.39 -12.44 -3.82
N TYR A 123 5.82 -12.06 -2.60
CA TYR A 123 5.77 -12.92 -1.43
C TYR A 123 4.33 -13.23 -1.01
N LEU A 124 3.46 -12.21 -0.96
CA LEU A 124 2.06 -12.35 -0.57
C LEU A 124 1.28 -13.22 -1.57
N HIS A 125 1.49 -13.05 -2.88
CA HIS A 125 0.91 -13.91 -3.91
C HIS A 125 1.27 -15.39 -3.71
N LYS A 126 2.56 -15.69 -3.46
CA LYS A 126 3.01 -17.07 -3.17
C LYS A 126 2.39 -17.64 -1.90
N GLY A 127 2.16 -16.79 -0.90
CA GLY A 127 1.47 -17.14 0.35
C GLY A 127 0.00 -17.48 0.10
N ALA A 128 -0.70 -16.70 -0.72
CA ALA A 128 -2.11 -16.91 -1.06
C ALA A 128 -2.33 -18.24 -1.82
N THR A 129 -1.42 -18.62 -2.72
CA THR A 129 -1.51 -19.90 -3.47
C THR A 129 -1.23 -21.13 -2.59
N ARG A 130 -0.60 -20.96 -1.42
CA ARG A 130 -0.21 -22.07 -0.52
C ARG A 130 -1.27 -22.44 0.51
N VAL A 131 -2.46 -21.82 0.53
CA VAL A 131 -3.55 -22.22 1.44
C VAL A 131 -4.15 -23.55 0.96
N ILE A 132 -3.66 -24.65 1.54
CA ILE A 132 -4.11 -26.04 1.38
C ILE A 132 -5.49 -26.19 2.09
N PRO A 133 -6.44 -27.00 1.59
CA PRO A 133 -7.79 -27.05 2.15
C PRO A 133 -7.79 -27.54 3.59
N SER A 134 -8.56 -26.85 4.44
CA SER A 134 -8.89 -27.29 5.79
C SER A 134 -9.37 -28.74 5.79
N THR A 135 -8.65 -29.61 6.50
CA THR A 135 -9.06 -30.99 6.74
C THR A 135 -10.36 -30.97 7.55
N PRO A 136 -11.46 -31.57 7.07
CA PRO A 136 -12.67 -31.68 7.89
C PRO A 136 -12.40 -32.64 9.06
N MET A 137 -12.84 -32.24 10.26
CA MET A 137 -13.01 -33.15 11.40
C MET A 137 -14.17 -34.11 11.15
#